data_AF-A0A1B9EN17-F1
#
_entry.id   AF-A0A1B9EN17-F1
#
_cell.length_a   1.000
_cell.length_b   1.000
_cell.length_c   1.000
_cell.angle_alpha   90.00
_cell.angle_beta   90.00
_cell.angle_gamma   90.00
#
_symmetry.space_group_name_H-M   'P 1'
#
loop_
_entity.id
_entity.type
_entity.pdbx_description
1 polymer ?
#
loop_
_entity_poly.entity_id
_entity_poly.type
_entity_poly.pdbx_seq_one_letter_code
_entity_poly.pdbx_strand_id
1 'polypeptide(L)'
;MRDRGESALIRSAVSRLTALTGNPPEVVDEPDAVRIETDVTGVRGASWDRLLSVLESGGTYGLRTTPTRTTAWLRVPRGTGPRPGPAPVHGTDPRT
;
A
#
# COMPACT_ATOMS: atom_id res chain seq x y z
N MET A 1 2.92 15.60 -15.24
CA MET A 1 2.88 14.21 -15.76
C MET A 1 2.87 13.11 -14.68
N ARG A 2 2.72 13.42 -13.38
CA ARG A 2 2.83 12.46 -12.26
C ARG A 2 1.49 11.93 -11.71
N ASP A 3 0.42 12.71 -11.86
CA ASP A 3 -0.97 12.36 -11.49
C ASP A 3 -1.49 11.08 -12.20
N ARG A 4 -1.04 10.86 -13.44
CA ARG A 4 -1.41 9.68 -14.23
C ARG A 4 -0.87 8.38 -13.63
N GLY A 5 0.30 8.41 -13.00
CA GLY A 5 0.92 7.23 -12.37
C GLY A 5 0.23 6.83 -11.08
N GLU A 6 -0.08 7.81 -10.23
CA GLU A 6 -0.88 7.62 -9.01
C GLU A 6 -2.27 7.07 -9.35
N SER A 7 -2.98 7.72 -10.26
CA SER A 7 -4.29 7.28 -10.74
C SER A 7 -4.25 5.86 -11.34
N ALA A 8 -3.16 5.48 -12.01
CA ALA A 8 -3.01 4.13 -12.55
C ALA A 8 -2.74 3.09 -11.45
N LEU A 9 -1.92 3.42 -10.45
CA LEU A 9 -1.68 2.56 -9.28
C LEU A 9 -2.97 2.32 -8.50
N ILE A 10 -3.73 3.37 -8.19
CA ILE A 10 -5.01 3.27 -7.47
C ILE A 10 -5.97 2.35 -8.24
N ARG A 11 -6.18 2.59 -9.54
CA ARG A 11 -7.06 1.73 -10.37
C ARG A 11 -6.58 0.28 -10.42
N SER A 12 -5.27 0.06 -10.55
CA SER A 12 -4.68 -1.28 -10.56
C SER A 12 -4.87 -2.00 -9.23
N ALA A 13 -4.62 -1.31 -8.10
CA ALA A 13 -4.80 -1.86 -6.77
C ALA A 13 -6.27 -2.21 -6.52
N VAL A 14 -7.20 -1.30 -6.84
CA VAL A 14 -8.64 -1.54 -6.73
C VAL A 14 -9.05 -2.78 -7.53
N SER A 15 -8.68 -2.86 -8.80
CA SER A 15 -9.02 -3.99 -9.67
C SER A 15 -8.49 -5.33 -9.13
N ARG A 16 -7.23 -5.36 -8.68
CA ARG A 16 -6.61 -6.59 -8.16
C ARG A 16 -7.21 -7.02 -6.83
N LEU A 17 -7.48 -6.08 -5.92
CA LEU A 17 -8.12 -6.40 -4.64
C LEU A 17 -9.56 -6.91 -4.87
N THR A 18 -10.34 -6.29 -5.75
CA THR A 18 -11.67 -6.80 -6.14
C THR A 18 -11.59 -8.23 -6.69
N ALA A 19 -10.61 -8.52 -7.54
CA ALA A 19 -10.42 -9.87 -8.07
C ALA A 19 -10.02 -10.89 -7.00
N LEU A 20 -9.31 -10.46 -5.94
CA LEU A 20 -8.85 -11.33 -4.85
C LEU A 20 -9.94 -11.59 -3.80
N THR A 21 -10.73 -10.59 -3.45
CA THR A 21 -11.69 -10.65 -2.35
C THR A 21 -13.14 -10.82 -2.82
N GLY A 22 -13.38 -10.65 -4.12
CA GLY A 22 -14.72 -10.65 -4.73
C GLY A 22 -15.53 -9.38 -4.42
N ASN A 23 -14.99 -8.46 -3.63
CA ASN A 23 -15.68 -7.26 -3.16
C ASN A 23 -14.86 -6.02 -3.51
N PRO A 24 -15.51 -4.94 -3.97
CA PRO A 24 -14.81 -3.69 -4.24
C PRO A 24 -14.18 -3.16 -2.93
N PRO A 25 -12.88 -2.79 -2.94
CA PRO A 25 -12.26 -2.17 -1.80
C PRO A 25 -12.82 -0.76 -1.57
N GLU A 26 -12.79 -0.33 -0.31
CA GLU A 26 -13.11 1.03 0.08
C GLU A 26 -11.91 1.94 -0.25
N VAL A 27 -12.18 3.08 -0.88
CA VAL A 27 -11.17 4.09 -1.21
C VAL A 27 -11.45 5.32 -0.35
N VAL A 28 -10.49 5.66 0.50
CA VAL A 28 -10.57 6.78 1.45
C VAL A 28 -9.54 7.82 1.03
N ASP A 29 -10.02 9.01 0.71
CA ASP A 29 -9.16 10.15 0.43
C ASP A 29 -8.60 10.73 1.73
N GLU A 30 -7.27 10.78 1.83
CA GLU A 30 -6.55 11.40 2.93
C GLU A 30 -5.82 12.68 2.43
N PRO A 31 -5.40 13.58 3.33
CA PRO A 31 -4.75 14.82 2.93
C PRO A 31 -3.46 14.60 2.10
N ASP A 32 -2.66 13.58 2.44
CA ASP A 32 -1.35 13.29 1.87
C ASP A 32 -1.30 11.96 1.09
N ALA A 33 -2.40 11.21 1.03
CA ALA A 33 -2.46 9.89 0.41
C ALA A 33 -3.88 9.51 -0.02
N VAL A 34 -3.98 8.43 -0.76
CA VAL A 34 -5.22 7.68 -0.95
C VAL A 34 -5.07 6.35 -0.25
N ARG A 35 -5.93 6.06 0.73
CA ARG A 35 -5.96 4.78 1.43
C ARG A 35 -6.98 3.86 0.79
N ILE A 36 -6.58 2.62 0.52
CA ILE A 36 -7.44 1.58 -0.05
C ILE A 36 -7.56 0.46 0.98
N GLU A 37 -8.78 0.13 1.40
CA GLU A 37 -9.08 -0.89 2.41
C GLU A 37 -9.91 -2.03 1.81
N THR A 38 -9.63 -3.27 2.22
CA THR A 38 -10.45 -4.41 1.79
C THR A 38 -10.54 -5.48 2.87
N ASP A 39 -11.65 -6.21 2.86
CA ASP A 39 -11.84 -7.36 3.73
C ASP A 39 -11.06 -8.56 3.20
N VAL A 40 -10.17 -9.09 4.03
CA VAL A 40 -9.32 -10.25 3.70
C VAL A 40 -9.56 -11.42 4.65
N THR A 41 -10.66 -11.40 5.39
CA THR A 41 -10.98 -12.41 6.40
C THR A 41 -10.94 -13.83 5.82
N GLY A 42 -11.40 -14.01 4.59
CA GLY A 42 -11.37 -15.30 3.87
C GLY A 42 -10.13 -15.57 3.00
N VAL A 43 -9.19 -14.63 2.89
CA VAL A 43 -8.02 -14.78 2.00
C VAL A 43 -6.97 -15.67 2.66
N ARG A 44 -6.60 -16.78 2.01
CA ARG A 44 -5.66 -17.79 2.53
C ARG A 44 -4.77 -18.36 1.42
N GLY A 45 -3.68 -19.02 1.81
CA GLY A 45 -2.77 -19.74 0.89
C GLY A 45 -2.21 -18.83 -0.20
N ALA A 46 -2.18 -19.30 -1.45
CA ALA A 46 -1.64 -18.55 -2.59
C ALA A 46 -2.32 -17.19 -2.86
N SER A 47 -3.55 -16.99 -2.39
CA SER A 47 -4.23 -15.68 -2.46
C SER A 47 -3.63 -14.67 -1.50
N TRP A 48 -2.95 -15.13 -0.44
CA TRP A 48 -2.23 -14.28 0.51
C TRP A 48 -1.00 -13.64 -0.09
N ASP A 49 -0.16 -14.40 -0.81
CA ASP A 49 1.04 -13.85 -1.45
C ASP A 49 0.67 -12.81 -2.52
N ARG A 50 -0.42 -13.07 -3.26
CA ARG A 50 -0.97 -12.10 -4.22
C ARG A 50 -1.51 -10.86 -3.54
N LEU A 51 -2.19 -11.00 -2.40
CA LEU A 51 -2.63 -9.86 -1.59
C LEU A 51 -1.42 -9.02 -1.17
N LEU A 52 -0.39 -9.65 -0.60
CA LEU A 52 0.82 -8.97 -0.14
C LEU A 52 1.50 -8.18 -1.27
N SER A 53 1.65 -8.77 -2.45
CA SER A 53 2.20 -8.09 -3.62
C SER A 53 1.41 -6.85 -4.03
N VAL A 54 0.08 -6.84 -3.86
CA VAL A 54 -0.75 -5.65 -4.10
C VAL A 54 -0.51 -4.60 -3.01
N LEU A 55 -0.46 -5.00 -1.75
CA LEU A 55 -0.24 -4.08 -0.62
C LEU A 55 1.11 -3.36 -0.70
N GLU A 56 2.17 -4.09 -1.08
CA GLU A 56 3.52 -3.56 -1.25
C GLU A 56 3.62 -2.45 -2.30
N SER A 57 2.68 -2.38 -3.26
CA SER A 57 2.66 -1.33 -4.28
C SER A 57 2.27 0.05 -3.76
N GLY A 58 1.66 0.15 -2.57
CA GLY A 58 1.20 1.41 -2.00
C GLY A 58 2.31 2.27 -1.41
N GLY A 59 3.39 1.67 -0.91
CA GLY A 59 4.45 2.37 -0.19
C GLY A 59 4.32 2.24 1.33
N THR A 60 3.12 2.39 1.90
CA THR A 60 2.83 1.91 3.26
C THR A 60 1.56 1.08 3.26
N TYR A 61 1.55 0.00 4.06
CA TYR A 61 0.45 -0.93 4.12
C TYR A 61 0.41 -1.63 5.47
N GLY A 62 -0.71 -2.28 5.77
CA GLY A 62 -0.87 -3.03 6.99
C GLY A 62 -2.14 -3.84 7.05
N LEU A 63 -2.34 -4.46 8.21
CA LEU A 63 -3.51 -5.25 8.55
C LEU A 63 -4.12 -4.69 9.83
N ARG A 64 -5.44 -4.63 9.87
CA ARG A 64 -6.23 -4.39 11.08
C ARG A 64 -7.12 -5.59 11.29
N THR A 65 -6.89 -6.31 12.39
CA THR A 65 -7.66 -7.50 12.74
C THR A 65 -8.57 -7.20 13.92
N THR A 66 -9.84 -7.51 13.77
CA THR A 66 -10.84 -7.60 14.84
C THR A 66 -11.28 -9.06 14.97
N PRO A 67 -12.00 -9.46 16.03
CA PRO A 67 -12.42 -10.85 16.22
C PRO A 67 -13.23 -11.43 15.05
N THR A 68 -13.93 -10.59 14.28
CA THR A 68 -14.82 -11.02 13.19
C THR A 68 -14.30 -10.63 11.80
N ARG A 69 -13.26 -9.78 11.71
CA ARG A 69 -12.83 -9.21 10.44
C ARG A 69 -11.33 -8.96 10.40
N THR A 70 -10.70 -9.33 9.30
CA THR A 70 -9.35 -8.86 8.95
C THR A 70 -9.46 -7.90 7.80
N THR A 71 -9.06 -6.65 7.99
CA THR A 71 -9.02 -5.62 6.95
C THR A 71 -7.58 -5.37 6.57
N ALA A 72 -7.24 -5.55 5.29
CA ALA A 72 -5.98 -5.10 4.74
C ALA A 72 -6.11 -3.69 4.19
N TRP A 73 -5.07 -2.90 4.34
CA TRP A 73 -5.03 -1.55 3.80
C TRP A 73 -3.68 -1.23 3.18
N LEU A 74 -3.70 -0.42 2.12
CA LEU A 74 -2.51 0.24 1.57
C LEU A 74 -2.76 1.74 1.43
N ARG A 75 -1.73 2.56 1.57
CA ARG A 75 -1.79 4.01 1.32
C ARG A 75 -0.89 4.33 0.15
N VAL A 76 -1.43 4.93 -0.90
CA VAL A 76 -0.71 5.47 -2.05
C VAL A 76 -0.45 6.97 -1.79
N PRO A 77 0.80 7.41 -1.57
CA PRO A 77 1.09 8.82 -1.34
C PRO A 77 0.64 9.70 -2.50
N ARG A 78 -0.05 10.79 -2.18
CA ARG A 78 -0.31 11.88 -3.12
C ARG A 78 1.01 12.62 -3.30
N GLY A 79 1.45 12.82 -4.53
CA GLY A 79 2.80 13.30 -4.81
C GLY A 79 3.15 14.65 -4.16
N THR A 80 3.79 14.64 -2.99
CA THR A 80 4.63 15.72 -2.45
C THR A 80 6.10 15.30 -2.45
N GLY A 81 6.65 15.08 -3.65
CA GLY A 81 8.09 14.84 -3.88
C GLY A 81 8.65 13.51 -3.36
N PRO A 82 9.87 13.11 -3.79
CA PRO A 82 10.52 11.92 -3.26
C PRO A 82 10.82 12.17 -1.78
N ARG A 83 10.34 11.31 -0.88
CA ARG A 83 10.94 11.21 0.45
C ARG A 83 12.39 10.75 0.22
N PRO A 84 13.42 11.56 0.52
CA PRO A 84 14.77 11.02 0.53
C PRO A 84 14.75 9.90 1.56
N GLY A 85 15.17 8.70 1.15
CA GLY A 85 15.56 7.68 2.12
C GLY A 85 16.58 8.29 3.10
N PRO A 86 16.76 7.72 4.30
CA PRO A 86 17.78 8.21 5.21
C PRO A 86 19.10 8.33 4.43
N ALA A 87 19.67 9.53 4.42
CA ALA A 87 20.95 9.78 3.77
C ALA A 87 21.95 8.70 4.23
N PRO A 88 22.82 8.18 3.35
CA PRO A 88 23.88 7.32 3.81
C PRO A 88 24.66 8.10 4.87
N VAL A 89 24.69 7.56 6.09
CA VAL A 89 25.62 8.00 7.13
C VAL A 89 27.01 7.68 6.60
N HIS A 90 27.61 8.61 5.88
CA HIS A 90 29.05 8.59 5.67
C HIS A 90 29.68 8.79 7.05
N GLY A 91 29.96 7.66 7.70
CA GLY A 91 30.88 7.60 8.81
C GLY A 91 32.23 8.05 8.29
N THR A 92 32.53 9.33 8.49
CA THR A 92 33.88 9.86 8.37
C THR A 92 34.64 9.33 9.58
N ASP A 93 35.31 8.20 9.42
CA ASP A 93 36.46 7.84 10.23
C ASP A 93 37.67 8.58 9.64
N PRO A 94 38.34 9.42 10.43
CA PRO A 94 39.77 9.53 10.26
C PRO A 94 40.48 9.23 11.59
N ARG A 95 40.93 7.98 11.74
CA ARG A 95 42.28 7.70 12.23
C ARG A 95 43.26 8.57 11.46
N THR A 96 43.88 9.54 12.13
CA THR A 96 45.34 9.67 12.31
C THR A 96 45.58 10.75 13.37
#